data_AF-B5VPD3-F1
#
_entry.id   AF-B5VPD3-F1
#
_cell.length_a   1.000
_cell.length_b   1.000
_cell.length_c   1.000
_cell.angle_alpha   90.00
_cell.angle_beta   90.00
_cell.angle_gamma   90.00
#
_symmetry.space_group_name_H-M   'P 1'
#
loop_
_entity.id
_entity.type
_entity.pdbx_description
1 polymer ?
#
loop_
_entity_poly.entity_id
_entity_poly.type
_entity_poly.pdbx_seq_one_letter_code
_entity_poly.pdbx_strand_id
1 'polypeptide(L)'
;MKLQSLLVSAAVLTSLTENVNAWSPNNSYVPANVTCDDDINLVREASGLSDNETEWLKKRDAYTKEALHSFLNRATSNFSDTSLLSTLFGSNSSNMPKIAVACSGGGYRAMLSGAGMLAAMDNRTDGANEHGLGGLLQGATYLAGLSGGNWLTSTLAWNNWTSVQAIVDNTTESNSIWDISHSILTPGVINIFKTGSRWDDISDDVQDKKDAGFNISLADVWGRALAYNFWPSLHRG
;
A
#
# COMPACT_ATOMS: atom_id res chain seq x y z
N MET A 1 -18.85 26.75 48.58
CA MET A 1 -17.57 27.48 48.46
C MET A 1 -16.44 26.46 48.49
N LYS A 2 -15.86 26.19 47.32
CA LYS A 2 -14.58 25.52 46.99
C LYS A 2 -14.11 24.31 47.82
N LEU A 3 -14.29 23.11 47.24
CA LEU A 3 -13.41 21.95 47.43
C LEU A 3 -12.01 22.29 46.89
N GLN A 4 -10.97 21.96 47.66
CA GLN A 4 -9.57 22.10 47.27
C GLN A 4 -9.15 20.89 46.41
N SER A 5 -8.50 21.23 45.30
CA SER A 5 -8.08 20.37 44.20
C SER A 5 -6.88 19.50 44.57
N LEU A 6 -6.98 18.19 44.35
CA LEU A 6 -5.80 17.32 44.20
C LEU A 6 -5.16 17.59 42.84
N LEU A 7 -3.89 17.99 42.85
CA LEU A 7 -3.03 18.03 41.66
C LEU A 7 -2.57 16.59 41.35
N VAL A 8 -3.15 15.98 40.32
CA VAL A 8 -2.57 14.81 39.66
C VAL A 8 -1.66 15.33 38.56
N SER A 9 -0.35 15.22 38.78
CA SER A 9 0.66 15.46 37.76
C SER A 9 0.59 14.35 36.72
N ALA A 10 -0.14 14.58 35.62
CA ALA A 10 -0.05 13.73 34.43
C ALA A 10 1.26 14.06 33.70
N ALA A 11 2.26 13.21 33.85
CA ALA A 11 3.42 13.20 32.97
C ALA A 11 2.94 12.72 31.59
N VAL A 12 2.69 13.67 30.69
CA VAL A 12 2.47 13.37 29.27
C VAL A 12 3.83 13.00 28.69
N LEU A 13 4.09 11.71 28.57
CA LEU A 13 5.18 11.20 27.75
C LEU A 13 4.77 11.48 26.29
N THR A 14 5.17 12.63 25.75
CA THR A 14 5.10 12.86 24.30
C THR A 14 6.12 11.93 23.65
N SER A 15 5.68 10.75 23.22
CA SER A 15 6.39 10.01 22.19
C SER A 15 6.46 10.91 20.97
N LEU A 16 7.65 11.44 20.65
CA LEU A 16 7.92 12.02 19.35
C LEU A 16 7.73 10.91 18.33
N THR A 17 6.52 10.76 17.82
CA THR A 17 6.33 10.08 16.55
C THR A 17 7.03 10.96 15.52
N GLU A 18 8.19 10.54 15.06
CA GLU A 18 8.77 11.07 13.83
C GLU A 18 7.74 10.80 12.72
N ASN A 19 6.87 11.79 12.48
CA ASN A 19 6.05 11.81 11.29
C ASN A 19 7.03 12.04 10.15
N VAL A 20 7.53 10.95 9.57
CA VAL A 20 8.14 11.01 8.24
C VAL A 20 7.00 11.39 7.30
N ASN A 21 6.75 12.70 7.17
CA ASN A 21 5.91 13.24 6.14
C ASN A 21 6.71 13.13 4.85
N ALA A 22 6.68 11.95 4.23
CA ALA A 22 7.09 11.75 2.84
C ALA A 22 6.05 12.41 1.91
N TRP A 23 5.82 13.70 2.13
CA TRP A 23 4.86 14.53 1.43
C TRP A 23 5.59 15.73 0.84
N SER A 24 5.16 16.18 -0.34
CA SER A 24 5.76 17.35 -0.97
C SER A 24 5.59 18.58 -0.06
N PRO A 25 6.65 19.34 0.24
CA PRO A 25 6.56 20.53 1.09
C PRO A 25 5.66 21.62 0.48
N ASN A 26 5.48 21.59 -0.85
CA ASN A 26 4.61 22.50 -1.57
C ASN A 26 3.17 21.97 -1.75
N ASN A 27 2.88 20.77 -1.22
CA ASN A 27 1.60 20.09 -1.42
C ASN A 27 1.19 19.97 -2.90
N SER A 28 2.17 19.80 -3.79
CA SER A 28 1.98 19.69 -5.23
C SER A 28 2.93 18.66 -5.83
N TYR A 29 2.75 18.35 -7.11
CA TYR A 29 3.65 17.50 -7.87
C TYR A 29 5.07 18.10 -8.00
N VAL A 30 5.19 19.44 -7.96
CA VAL A 30 6.45 20.16 -8.10
C VAL A 30 7.33 19.89 -6.87
N PRO A 31 8.52 19.29 -7.05
CA PRO A 31 9.45 19.10 -5.94
C PRO A 31 9.95 20.45 -5.40
N ALA A 32 10.36 20.47 -4.14
CA ALA A 32 10.99 21.64 -3.55
C ALA A 32 12.27 21.25 -2.82
N ASN A 33 13.20 22.19 -2.75
CA ASN A 33 14.39 22.04 -1.94
C ASN A 33 14.03 22.21 -0.47
N VAL A 34 14.56 21.31 0.37
CA VAL A 34 14.50 21.40 1.82
C VAL A 34 15.92 21.45 2.36
N THR A 35 16.12 22.10 3.50
CA THR A 35 17.42 22.08 4.19
C THR A 35 17.51 20.77 4.98
N CYS A 36 18.61 20.04 4.81
CA CYS A 36 18.88 18.84 5.59
C CYS A 36 19.58 19.21 6.90
N ASP A 37 19.42 18.37 7.92
CA ASP A 37 20.19 18.48 9.16
C ASP A 37 21.69 18.26 8.89
N ASP A 38 22.54 18.93 9.66
CA ASP A 38 24.00 18.92 9.46
C ASP A 38 24.62 17.52 9.62
N ASP A 39 23.98 16.63 10.39
CA ASP A 39 24.43 15.27 10.68
C ASP A 39 23.65 14.18 9.93
N ILE A 40 22.88 14.56 8.90
CA ILE A 40 22.09 13.61 8.12
C ILE A 40 22.97 12.54 7.45
N ASN A 41 22.54 11.28 7.51
CA ASN A 41 23.11 10.20 6.71
C ASN A 41 22.05 9.63 5.74
N LEU A 42 22.25 9.85 4.45
CA LEU A 42 21.33 9.42 3.39
C LEU A 42 21.65 8.03 2.81
N VAL A 43 22.81 7.45 3.16
CA VAL A 43 23.26 6.17 2.62
C VAL A 43 23.57 5.18 3.74
N ARG A 44 23.22 3.91 3.51
CA ARG A 44 23.58 2.82 4.41
C ARG A 44 24.24 1.70 3.64
N GLU A 45 25.17 1.00 4.29
CA GLU A 45 25.66 -0.27 3.79
C GLU A 45 24.55 -1.33 3.93
N ALA A 46 24.35 -2.15 2.89
CA ALA A 46 23.31 -3.17 2.85
C ALA A 46 23.80 -4.52 3.39
N SER A 47 24.33 -4.55 4.61
CA SER A 47 24.81 -5.77 5.29
C SER A 47 23.68 -6.59 5.94
N GLY A 48 22.44 -6.08 5.90
CA GLY A 48 21.24 -6.70 6.42
C GLY A 48 19.98 -5.88 6.17
N LEU A 49 18.86 -6.32 6.76
CA LEU A 49 17.63 -5.52 6.84
C LEU A 49 17.91 -4.21 7.57
N SER A 50 17.18 -3.15 7.23
CA SER A 50 17.28 -1.90 7.98
C SER A 50 16.73 -2.08 9.40
N ASP A 51 17.13 -1.17 10.30
CA ASP A 51 16.57 -1.14 11.65
C ASP A 51 15.03 -0.97 11.60
N ASN A 52 14.54 -0.07 10.74
CA ASN A 52 13.10 0.14 10.56
C ASN A 52 12.36 -1.13 10.10
N GLU A 53 12.93 -1.89 9.16
CA GLU A 53 12.31 -3.14 8.71
C GLU A 53 12.36 -4.21 9.81
N THR A 54 13.48 -4.30 10.52
CA THR A 54 13.65 -5.23 11.65
C THR A 54 12.68 -4.93 12.78
N GLU A 55 12.44 -3.65 13.10
CA GLU A 55 11.45 -3.22 14.08
C GLU A 55 10.02 -3.45 13.59
N TRP A 56 9.74 -3.18 12.32
CA TRP A 56 8.45 -3.46 11.73
C TRP A 56 8.13 -4.96 11.76
N LEU A 57 9.10 -5.84 11.50
CA LEU A 57 8.91 -7.30 11.58
C LEU A 57 8.48 -7.74 12.98
N LYS A 58 9.04 -7.17 14.06
CA LYS A 58 8.61 -7.47 15.44
C LYS A 58 7.11 -7.20 15.65
N LYS A 59 6.58 -6.14 15.01
CA LYS A 59 5.16 -5.79 15.06
C LYS A 59 4.34 -6.68 14.12
N ARG A 60 4.81 -6.89 12.89
CA ARG A 60 4.11 -7.67 11.85
C ARG A 60 3.95 -9.13 12.24
N ASP A 61 4.94 -9.70 12.92
CA ASP A 61 4.99 -11.11 13.28
C ASP A 61 3.84 -11.54 14.19
N ALA A 62 3.38 -10.65 15.08
CA ALA A 62 2.20 -10.90 15.91
C ALA A 62 0.95 -11.15 15.05
N TYR A 63 0.73 -10.30 14.05
CA TYR A 63 -0.42 -10.40 13.13
C TYR A 63 -0.31 -11.61 12.21
N THR A 64 0.87 -11.84 11.61
CA THR A 64 1.05 -12.97 10.69
C THR A 64 0.91 -14.30 11.41
N LYS A 65 1.37 -14.39 12.67
CA LYS A 65 1.24 -15.60 13.49
C LYS A 65 -0.22 -15.96 13.73
N GLU A 66 -1.01 -14.99 14.18
CA GLU A 66 -2.44 -15.19 14.44
C GLU A 66 -3.19 -15.56 13.16
N ALA A 67 -2.98 -14.79 12.09
CA ALA A 67 -3.65 -15.01 10.81
C ALA A 67 -3.30 -16.37 10.20
N LEU A 68 -2.02 -16.76 10.21
CA LEU A 68 -1.57 -18.03 9.66
C LEU A 68 -2.06 -19.21 10.49
N HIS A 69 -2.08 -19.09 11.83
CA HIS A 69 -2.66 -20.12 12.69
C HIS A 69 -4.15 -20.31 12.38
N SER A 70 -4.89 -19.21 12.29
CA SER A 70 -6.33 -19.23 11.96
C SER A 70 -6.59 -19.86 10.58
N PHE A 71 -5.82 -19.47 9.57
CA PHE A 71 -5.90 -20.03 8.22
C PHE A 71 -5.60 -21.54 8.20
N LEU A 72 -4.46 -21.96 8.76
CA LEU A 72 -4.06 -23.37 8.77
C LEU A 72 -5.06 -24.22 9.55
N ASN A 73 -5.56 -23.75 10.69
CA ASN A 73 -6.57 -24.47 11.46
C ASN A 73 -7.85 -24.74 10.65
N ARG A 74 -8.29 -23.80 9.81
CA ARG A 74 -9.41 -24.04 8.89
C ARG A 74 -9.02 -24.99 7.76
N ALA A 75 -7.92 -24.69 7.07
CA ALA A 75 -7.46 -25.41 5.88
C ALA A 75 -7.13 -26.89 6.17
N THR A 76 -6.70 -27.22 7.38
CA THR A 76 -6.34 -28.57 7.80
C THR A 76 -7.35 -29.19 8.77
N SER A 77 -8.55 -28.62 8.91
CA SER A 77 -9.57 -29.09 9.86
C SER A 77 -9.99 -30.55 9.66
N ASN A 78 -9.91 -31.04 8.41
CA ASN A 78 -10.22 -32.42 8.05
C ASN A 78 -9.01 -33.36 8.07
N PHE A 79 -7.83 -32.89 8.51
CA PHE A 79 -6.63 -33.73 8.58
C PHE A 79 -6.69 -34.62 9.83
N SER A 80 -6.27 -35.87 9.68
CA SER A 80 -6.20 -36.81 10.80
C SER A 80 -5.02 -36.51 11.74
N ASP A 81 -3.97 -35.85 11.24
CA ASP A 81 -2.80 -35.42 12.00
C ASP A 81 -2.88 -33.92 12.32
N THR A 82 -2.92 -33.60 13.62
CA THR A 82 -3.00 -32.22 14.13
C THR A 82 -1.65 -31.70 14.65
N SER A 83 -0.58 -32.49 14.53
CA SER A 83 0.76 -32.13 15.03
C SER A 83 1.39 -30.94 14.27
N LEU A 84 0.91 -30.63 13.07
CA LEU A 84 1.36 -29.48 12.28
C LEU A 84 1.21 -28.16 13.05
N LEU A 85 0.02 -27.92 13.62
CA LEU A 85 -0.26 -26.66 14.31
C LEU A 85 0.56 -26.53 15.60
N SER A 86 0.69 -27.61 16.37
CA SER A 86 1.51 -27.59 17.59
C SER A 86 3.00 -27.41 17.28
N THR A 87 3.50 -27.99 16.18
CA THR A 87 4.89 -27.83 15.73
C THR A 87 5.19 -26.40 15.26
N LEU A 88 4.26 -25.79 14.50
CA LEU A 88 4.45 -24.44 13.96
C LEU A 88 4.22 -23.34 14.99
N PHE A 89 3.28 -23.53 15.94
CA PHE A 89 2.82 -22.46 16.82
C PHE A 89 3.06 -22.69 18.32
N GLY A 90 3.71 -23.79 18.71
CA GLY A 90 4.10 -24.06 20.10
C GLY A 90 4.91 -22.93 20.74
N SER A 91 4.92 -22.89 22.08
CA SER A 91 5.40 -21.76 22.91
C SER A 91 6.84 -21.29 22.63
N ASN A 92 7.68 -22.17 22.06
CA ASN A 92 9.09 -21.91 21.72
C ASN A 92 9.40 -22.12 20.23
N SER A 93 8.40 -22.12 19.34
CA SER A 93 8.61 -22.42 17.93
C SER A 93 9.16 -21.21 17.16
N SER A 94 10.37 -21.36 16.61
CA SER A 94 10.93 -20.51 15.55
C SER A 94 10.58 -21.00 14.15
N ASN A 95 9.66 -21.98 14.04
CA ASN A 95 9.37 -22.69 12.79
C ASN A 95 8.30 -22.00 11.94
N MET A 96 7.76 -20.87 12.39
CA MET A 96 6.74 -20.14 11.65
C MET A 96 7.33 -19.63 10.32
N PRO A 97 6.78 -20.05 9.16
CA PRO A 97 7.29 -19.61 7.88
C PRO A 97 7.00 -18.13 7.66
N LYS A 98 7.93 -17.43 7.01
CA LYS A 98 7.69 -16.11 6.43
C LYS A 98 7.10 -16.29 5.05
N ILE A 99 5.91 -15.76 4.84
CA ILE A 99 5.20 -15.86 3.56
C ILE A 99 5.37 -14.55 2.80
N ALA A 100 5.67 -14.65 1.51
CA ALA A 100 5.74 -13.51 0.61
C ALA A 100 4.84 -13.76 -0.61
N VAL A 101 4.14 -12.72 -1.05
CA VAL A 101 3.38 -12.71 -2.31
C VAL A 101 4.12 -11.81 -3.29
N ALA A 102 4.37 -12.31 -4.50
CA ALA A 102 5.07 -11.58 -5.56
C ALA A 102 4.18 -11.45 -6.80
N CYS A 103 3.83 -10.21 -7.15
CA CYS A 103 3.01 -9.87 -8.30
C CYS A 103 3.89 -9.51 -9.52
N SER A 104 3.75 -10.28 -10.60
CA SER A 104 4.56 -10.12 -11.81
C SER A 104 4.20 -8.87 -12.62
N GLY A 105 5.03 -8.57 -13.63
CA GLY A 105 4.77 -7.51 -14.61
C GLY A 105 3.80 -7.91 -15.71
N GLY A 106 3.24 -6.92 -16.40
CA GLY A 106 2.30 -7.14 -17.51
C GLY A 106 1.15 -6.13 -17.62
N GLY A 107 1.36 -4.89 -17.17
CA GLY A 107 0.35 -3.84 -17.18
C GLY A 107 -0.95 -4.23 -16.48
N TYR A 108 -2.09 -3.80 -17.02
CA TYR A 108 -3.40 -4.07 -16.44
C TYR A 108 -3.73 -5.57 -16.31
N ARG A 109 -3.24 -6.41 -17.22
CA ARG A 109 -3.45 -7.85 -17.13
C ARG A 109 -2.84 -8.41 -15.85
N ALA A 110 -1.58 -8.08 -15.58
CA ALA A 110 -0.91 -8.53 -14.38
C ALA A 110 -1.53 -7.93 -13.11
N MET A 111 -1.89 -6.64 -13.16
CA MET A 111 -2.58 -5.95 -12.07
C MET A 111 -3.90 -6.65 -11.70
N LEU A 112 -4.79 -6.85 -12.68
CA LEU A 112 -6.14 -7.39 -12.46
C LEU A 112 -6.12 -8.89 -12.13
N SER A 113 -5.28 -9.67 -12.81
CA SER A 113 -5.12 -11.09 -12.46
C SER A 113 -4.52 -11.26 -11.06
N GLY A 114 -3.51 -10.45 -10.72
CA GLY A 114 -2.96 -10.42 -9.36
C GLY A 114 -3.99 -9.99 -8.33
N ALA A 115 -4.82 -8.98 -8.64
CA ALA A 115 -5.88 -8.51 -7.76
C ALA A 115 -6.89 -9.62 -7.43
N GLY A 116 -7.33 -10.39 -8.43
CA GLY A 116 -8.22 -11.54 -8.20
C GLY A 116 -7.59 -12.62 -7.30
N MET A 117 -6.28 -12.91 -7.49
CA MET A 117 -5.56 -13.85 -6.62
C MET A 117 -5.43 -13.30 -5.19
N LEU A 118 -5.10 -12.01 -5.03
CA LEU A 118 -5.04 -11.37 -3.72
C LEU A 118 -6.40 -11.35 -3.02
N ALA A 119 -7.48 -11.07 -3.74
CA ALA A 119 -8.85 -11.12 -3.21
C ALA A 119 -9.18 -12.51 -2.65
N ALA A 120 -8.84 -13.57 -3.37
CA ALA A 120 -9.07 -14.94 -2.89
C ALA A 120 -8.28 -15.29 -1.61
N MET A 121 -7.16 -14.61 -1.35
CA MET A 121 -6.32 -14.78 -0.16
C MET A 121 -6.70 -13.81 1.00
N ASP A 122 -7.51 -12.79 0.71
CA ASP A 122 -7.86 -11.73 1.66
C ASP A 122 -9.10 -12.12 2.46
N ASN A 123 -9.01 -12.11 3.79
CA ASN A 123 -10.16 -12.41 4.66
C ASN A 123 -11.28 -11.35 4.61
N ARG A 124 -11.05 -10.22 3.93
CA ARG A 124 -12.02 -9.14 3.69
C ARG A 124 -12.85 -9.34 2.42
N THR A 125 -12.59 -10.40 1.66
CA THR A 125 -13.36 -10.77 0.47
C THR A 125 -14.47 -11.74 0.85
N ASP A 126 -15.70 -11.44 0.41
CA ASP A 126 -16.87 -12.24 0.70
C ASP A 126 -16.69 -13.70 0.25
N GLY A 127 -16.92 -14.64 1.17
CA GLY A 127 -16.77 -16.08 0.91
C GLY A 127 -15.33 -16.61 0.92
N ALA A 128 -14.31 -15.77 1.05
CA ALA A 128 -12.91 -16.21 0.96
C ALA A 128 -12.49 -17.10 2.14
N ASN A 129 -13.04 -16.87 3.33
CA ASN A 129 -12.75 -17.70 4.50
C ASN A 129 -13.47 -19.06 4.46
N GLU A 130 -14.67 -19.09 3.87
CA GLU A 130 -15.57 -20.25 3.80
C GLU A 130 -15.19 -21.20 2.67
N HIS A 131 -14.69 -20.67 1.56
CA HIS A 131 -14.52 -21.41 0.31
C HIS A 131 -13.12 -21.33 -0.29
N GLY A 132 -12.13 -20.76 0.40
CA GLY A 132 -10.86 -20.47 -0.23
C GLY A 132 -9.68 -20.23 0.70
N LEU A 133 -8.86 -19.24 0.32
CA LEU A 133 -7.56 -18.94 0.91
C LEU A 133 -7.62 -17.72 1.85
N GLY A 134 -8.81 -17.31 2.26
CA GLY A 134 -9.03 -16.14 3.11
C GLY A 134 -8.18 -16.19 4.37
N GLY A 135 -7.47 -15.10 4.66
CA GLY A 135 -6.55 -14.98 5.78
C GLY A 135 -5.09 -15.25 5.42
N LEU A 136 -4.80 -15.86 4.27
CA LEU A 136 -3.43 -16.09 3.83
C LEU A 136 -2.71 -14.77 3.52
N LEU A 137 -3.40 -13.77 2.97
CA LEU A 137 -2.84 -12.43 2.77
C LEU A 137 -2.50 -11.75 4.10
N GLN A 138 -3.34 -11.91 5.12
CA GLN A 138 -3.07 -11.43 6.48
C GLN A 138 -1.89 -12.17 7.11
N GLY A 139 -1.71 -13.46 6.78
CA GLY A 139 -0.56 -14.28 7.15
C GLY A 139 0.73 -13.96 6.38
N ALA A 140 0.66 -13.22 5.28
CA ALA A 140 1.85 -12.83 4.50
C ALA A 140 2.65 -11.73 5.21
N THR A 141 3.97 -11.89 5.24
CA THR A 141 4.90 -10.87 5.70
C THR A 141 5.13 -9.84 4.60
N TYR A 142 5.48 -10.27 3.39
CA TYR A 142 5.83 -9.37 2.28
C TYR A 142 4.84 -9.45 1.13
N LEU A 143 4.60 -8.29 0.51
CA LEU A 143 3.90 -8.16 -0.76
C LEU A 143 4.77 -7.30 -1.68
N ALA A 144 5.25 -7.90 -2.76
CA ALA A 144 6.12 -7.25 -3.74
C ALA A 144 5.47 -7.26 -5.12
N GLY A 145 5.72 -6.22 -5.91
CA GLY A 145 5.19 -6.10 -7.27
C GLY A 145 6.22 -5.45 -8.20
N LEU A 146 6.21 -5.86 -9.48
CA LEU A 146 7.01 -5.19 -10.52
C LEU A 146 6.12 -4.83 -11.72
N SER A 147 6.39 -3.70 -12.38
CA SER A 147 5.60 -3.22 -13.53
C SER A 147 4.09 -3.18 -13.20
N GLY A 148 3.22 -3.90 -13.93
CA GLY A 148 1.78 -3.98 -13.63
C GLY A 148 1.46 -4.53 -12.23
N GLY A 149 2.27 -5.46 -11.72
CA GLY A 149 2.15 -5.91 -10.33
C GLY A 149 2.50 -4.81 -9.33
N ASN A 150 3.39 -3.87 -9.68
CA ASN A 150 3.66 -2.70 -8.85
C ASN A 150 2.46 -1.75 -8.80
N TRP A 151 1.68 -1.62 -9.89
CA TRP A 151 0.43 -0.84 -9.88
C TRP A 151 -0.54 -1.40 -8.85
N LEU A 152 -0.67 -2.73 -8.77
CA LEU A 152 -1.48 -3.39 -7.75
C LEU A 152 -0.94 -3.11 -6.35
N THR A 153 0.33 -3.37 -6.09
CA THR A 153 0.86 -3.25 -4.72
C THR A 153 0.89 -1.81 -4.23
N SER A 154 1.22 -0.84 -5.09
CA SER A 154 1.24 0.58 -4.73
C SER A 154 -0.16 1.16 -4.55
N THR A 155 -1.13 0.77 -5.38
CA THR A 155 -2.50 1.29 -5.24
C THR A 155 -3.15 0.79 -3.95
N LEU A 156 -2.93 -0.47 -3.56
CA LEU A 156 -3.40 -0.97 -2.26
C LEU A 156 -2.68 -0.25 -1.11
N ALA A 157 -1.35 -0.15 -1.15
CA ALA A 157 -0.57 0.44 -0.05
C ALA A 157 -0.88 1.93 0.19
N TRP A 158 -1.08 2.71 -0.87
CA TRP A 158 -1.26 4.16 -0.76
C TRP A 158 -2.72 4.63 -0.78
N ASN A 159 -3.69 3.72 -0.93
CA ASN A 159 -5.11 4.00 -0.71
C ASN A 159 -5.60 3.33 0.57
N ASN A 160 -4.95 3.66 1.70
CA ASN A 160 -5.32 3.22 3.04
C ASN A 160 -5.45 1.69 3.21
N TRP A 161 -4.58 0.92 2.53
CA TRP A 161 -4.63 -0.55 2.54
C TRP A 161 -6.04 -1.10 2.25
N THR A 162 -6.74 -0.54 1.26
CA THR A 162 -8.06 -1.04 0.85
C THR A 162 -8.03 -2.51 0.39
N SER A 163 -9.19 -3.19 0.36
CA SER A 163 -9.30 -4.55 -0.20
C SER A 163 -9.65 -4.51 -1.68
N VAL A 164 -9.28 -5.55 -2.42
CA VAL A 164 -9.68 -5.66 -3.84
C VAL A 164 -11.20 -5.71 -3.98
N GLN A 165 -11.89 -6.39 -3.06
CA GLN A 165 -13.36 -6.44 -3.05
C GLN A 165 -13.95 -5.03 -2.93
N ALA A 166 -13.49 -4.24 -1.95
CA ALA A 166 -13.96 -2.87 -1.75
C ALA A 166 -13.70 -1.97 -2.96
N ILE A 167 -12.58 -2.16 -3.68
CA ILE A 167 -12.33 -1.44 -4.93
C ILE A 167 -13.39 -1.80 -5.96
N VAL A 168 -13.56 -3.09 -6.24
CA VAL A 168 -14.47 -3.59 -7.29
C VAL A 168 -15.89 -3.11 -7.05
N ASP A 169 -16.36 -3.21 -5.80
CA ASP A 169 -17.71 -2.80 -5.40
C ASP A 169 -17.98 -1.30 -5.59
N ASN A 170 -16.93 -0.48 -5.67
CA ASN A 170 -17.03 0.97 -5.78
C ASN A 170 -16.47 1.52 -7.10
N THR A 171 -16.17 0.68 -8.11
CA THR A 171 -15.56 1.12 -9.40
C THR A 171 -16.38 2.14 -10.19
N THR A 172 -17.66 2.33 -9.87
CA THR A 172 -18.53 3.32 -10.51
C THR A 172 -18.71 4.60 -9.69
N GLU A 173 -18.17 4.65 -8.47
CA GLU A 173 -18.28 5.81 -7.61
C GLU A 173 -17.41 6.96 -8.11
N SER A 174 -17.80 8.18 -7.72
CA SER A 174 -16.96 9.36 -7.95
C SER A 174 -15.62 9.20 -7.23
N ASN A 175 -14.51 9.46 -7.93
CA ASN A 175 -13.14 9.27 -7.43
C ASN A 175 -12.83 7.82 -7.02
N SER A 176 -13.45 6.84 -7.68
CA SER A 176 -13.10 5.44 -7.52
C SER A 176 -11.71 5.15 -8.10
N ILE A 177 -10.95 4.32 -7.39
CA ILE A 177 -9.68 3.80 -7.92
C ILE A 177 -9.98 2.64 -8.87
N TRP A 178 -9.13 2.49 -9.88
CA TRP A 178 -9.27 1.50 -10.95
C TRP A 178 -10.53 1.65 -11.83
N ASP A 179 -11.11 2.85 -11.92
CA ASP A 179 -12.01 3.17 -13.04
C ASP A 179 -11.20 3.19 -14.34
N ILE A 180 -11.23 2.04 -15.02
CA ILE A 180 -10.56 1.80 -16.30
C ILE A 180 -11.56 1.69 -17.45
N SER A 181 -12.79 2.20 -17.25
CA SER A 181 -13.83 2.25 -18.29
C SER A 181 -13.41 3.10 -19.50
N HIS A 182 -12.47 4.01 -19.29
CA HIS A 182 -11.86 4.83 -20.33
C HIS A 182 -10.35 4.61 -20.39
N SER A 183 -9.80 4.67 -21.60
CA SER A 183 -8.36 4.57 -21.83
C SER A 183 -7.64 5.74 -21.16
N ILE A 184 -6.48 5.45 -20.55
CA ILE A 184 -5.55 6.47 -20.05
C ILE A 184 -5.22 7.50 -21.15
N LEU A 185 -5.15 7.05 -22.41
CA LEU A 185 -4.81 7.90 -23.54
C LEU A 185 -5.97 8.79 -24.01
N THR A 186 -7.20 8.32 -23.86
CA THR A 186 -8.41 9.00 -24.34
C THR A 186 -9.51 8.99 -23.26
N PRO A 187 -9.29 9.71 -22.14
CA PRO A 187 -10.19 9.70 -20.97
C PRO A 187 -11.54 10.36 -21.24
N GLY A 188 -11.65 11.16 -22.31
CA GLY A 188 -12.92 11.74 -22.77
C GLY A 188 -13.68 10.89 -23.79
N VAL A 189 -13.09 9.79 -24.27
CA VAL A 189 -13.59 8.98 -25.40
C VAL A 189 -13.88 9.87 -26.62
N ILE A 190 -15.14 10.31 -26.81
CA ILE A 190 -15.57 11.23 -27.87
C ILE A 190 -15.38 12.71 -27.50
N ASN A 191 -15.28 13.05 -26.22
CA ASN A 191 -15.05 14.40 -25.74
C ASN A 191 -13.56 14.75 -25.81
N ILE A 192 -13.15 15.26 -26.97
CA ILE A 192 -11.77 15.66 -27.25
C ILE A 192 -11.33 16.79 -26.31
N PHE A 193 -12.23 17.69 -25.89
CA PHE A 193 -11.89 18.75 -24.93
C PHE A 193 -11.52 18.19 -23.56
N LYS A 194 -12.24 17.18 -23.06
CA LYS A 194 -11.90 16.51 -21.79
C LYS A 194 -10.56 15.77 -21.88
N THR A 195 -10.30 15.09 -23.00
CA THR A 195 -8.99 14.47 -23.26
C THR A 195 -7.88 15.51 -23.33
N GLY A 196 -8.09 16.59 -24.09
CA GLY A 196 -7.13 17.69 -24.23
C GLY A 196 -6.82 18.35 -22.90
N SER A 197 -7.84 18.71 -22.12
CA SER A 197 -7.68 19.33 -20.79
C SER A 197 -6.90 18.45 -19.83
N ARG A 198 -7.11 17.11 -19.82
CA ARG A 198 -6.29 16.23 -18.97
C ARG A 198 -4.83 16.20 -19.41
N TRP A 199 -4.57 16.17 -20.71
CA TRP A 199 -3.20 16.17 -21.22
C TRP A 199 -2.51 17.53 -21.03
N ASP A 200 -3.27 18.62 -21.04
CA ASP A 200 -2.83 19.96 -20.68
C ASP A 200 -2.43 20.02 -19.19
N ASP A 201 -3.31 19.54 -18.29
CA ASP A 201 -3.01 19.41 -16.86
C ASP A 201 -1.71 18.63 -16.59
N ILE A 202 -1.52 17.49 -17.29
CA ILE A 202 -0.30 16.67 -17.17
C ILE A 202 0.92 17.43 -17.70
N SER A 203 0.78 18.14 -18.82
CA SER A 203 1.85 18.94 -19.40
C SER A 203 2.27 20.07 -18.46
N ASP A 204 1.31 20.76 -17.85
CA ASP A 204 1.54 21.81 -16.87
C ASP A 204 2.31 21.28 -15.67
N ASP A 205 1.85 20.18 -15.04
CA ASP A 205 2.52 19.60 -13.87
C ASP A 205 4.00 19.23 -14.18
N VAL A 206 4.26 18.66 -15.36
CA VAL A 206 5.61 18.29 -15.79
C VAL A 206 6.47 19.51 -16.13
N GLN A 207 5.88 20.54 -16.74
CA GLN A 207 6.57 21.78 -17.06
C GLN A 207 6.91 22.56 -15.79
N ASP A 208 6.01 22.61 -14.80
CA ASP A 208 6.27 23.23 -13.50
C ASP A 208 7.45 22.57 -12.76
N LYS A 209 7.56 21.23 -12.83
CA LYS A 209 8.74 20.49 -12.31
C LYS A 209 10.04 20.94 -13.00
N LYS A 210 10.00 21.15 -14.32
CA LYS A 210 11.15 21.64 -15.10
C LYS A 210 11.50 23.08 -14.77
N ASP A 211 10.50 23.94 -14.61
CA ASP A 211 10.67 25.36 -14.28
C ASP A 211 11.21 25.55 -12.86
N ALA A 212 10.91 24.60 -11.94
CA ALA A 212 11.54 24.48 -10.64
C ALA A 212 13.01 23.97 -10.68
N GLY A 213 13.54 23.66 -11.87
CA GLY A 213 14.93 23.26 -12.08
C GLY A 213 15.20 21.75 -11.98
N PHE A 214 14.17 20.90 -11.90
CA PHE A 214 14.32 19.46 -11.83
C PHE A 214 14.23 18.80 -13.21
N ASN A 215 14.95 17.69 -13.40
CA ASN A 215 14.90 16.93 -14.64
C ASN A 215 13.53 16.26 -14.85
N ILE A 216 13.10 16.24 -16.12
CA ILE A 216 11.87 15.57 -16.55
C ILE A 216 12.20 14.42 -17.52
N SER A 217 11.28 13.47 -17.60
CA SER A 217 11.37 12.27 -18.43
C SER A 217 9.98 11.81 -18.86
N LEU A 218 9.92 10.81 -19.75
CA LEU A 218 8.65 10.17 -20.09
C LEU A 218 7.98 9.49 -18.88
N ALA A 219 8.76 9.12 -17.86
CA ALA A 219 8.21 8.52 -16.65
C ALA A 219 7.34 9.51 -15.85
N ASP A 220 7.65 10.81 -15.93
CA ASP A 220 6.85 11.87 -15.30
C ASP A 220 5.46 11.95 -15.94
N VAL A 221 5.41 12.04 -17.26
CA VAL A 221 4.17 12.06 -18.05
C VAL A 221 3.35 10.79 -17.81
N TRP A 222 3.98 9.61 -17.88
CA TRP A 222 3.31 8.34 -17.66
C TRP A 222 2.81 8.16 -16.22
N GLY A 223 3.60 8.60 -15.24
CA GLY A 223 3.23 8.56 -13.82
C GLY A 223 2.02 9.43 -13.52
N ARG A 224 1.97 10.68 -14.03
CA ARG A 224 0.80 11.56 -13.89
C ARG A 224 -0.43 10.98 -14.59
N ALA A 225 -0.26 10.44 -15.79
CA ALA A 225 -1.38 9.82 -16.52
C ALA A 225 -2.00 8.63 -15.76
N LEU A 226 -1.17 7.79 -15.11
CA LEU A 226 -1.65 6.69 -14.26
C LEU A 226 -2.34 7.19 -12.99
N ALA A 227 -1.87 8.32 -12.42
CA ALA A 227 -2.32 8.78 -11.12
C ALA A 227 -3.82 9.09 -11.07
N TYR A 228 -4.40 9.60 -12.17
CA TYR A 228 -5.84 9.84 -12.27
C TYR A 228 -6.71 8.62 -11.95
N ASN A 229 -6.24 7.41 -12.21
CA ASN A 229 -7.00 6.19 -11.96
C ASN A 229 -6.57 5.47 -10.68
N PHE A 230 -5.40 5.82 -10.14
CA PHE A 230 -4.74 5.11 -9.04
C PHE A 230 -4.78 5.90 -7.72
N TRP A 231 -4.86 7.22 -7.77
CA TRP A 231 -4.96 8.14 -6.63
C TRP A 231 -5.91 9.32 -6.94
N PRO A 232 -7.17 9.07 -7.35
CA PRO A 232 -8.12 10.10 -7.75
C PRO A 232 -8.55 11.05 -6.63
N SER A 233 -8.22 10.75 -5.37
CA SER A 233 -8.45 11.63 -4.22
C SER A 233 -7.41 12.75 -4.10
N LEU A 234 -6.30 12.65 -4.82
CA LEU A 234 -5.26 13.65 -4.86
C LEU A 234 -5.56 14.69 -5.99
N HIS A 235 -4.77 15.76 -6.04
CA HIS A 235 -4.95 16.79 -7.07
C HIS A 235 -4.48 16.29 -8.44
N ARG A 236 -5.43 16.21 -9.40
CA ARG A 236 -5.20 15.76 -10.79
C ARG A 236 -4.71 14.30 -10.89
N GLY A 237 -5.31 13.41 -10.10
CA GLY A 237 -4.61 12.16 -9.73
C GLY A 237 -3.59 12.54 -8.70
#